data_AF-A0A2N6A8T8-F1
#
_entry.id   AF-A0A2N6A8T8-F1
#
_cell.length_a   1.000
_cell.length_b   1.000
_cell.length_c   1.000
_cell.angle_alpha   90.00
_cell.angle_beta   90.00
_cell.angle_gamma   90.00
#
_symmetry.space_group_name_H-M   'P 1'
#
loop_
_entity.id
_entity.type
_entity.pdbx_description
1 polymer ?
#
loop_
_entity_poly.entity_id
_entity_poly.type
_entity_poly.pdbx_seq_one_letter_code
_entity_poly.pdbx_strand_id
1 'polypeptide(L)'
;MKVSTDPQKIEEALSRSIDTIYPKKEDFKKLLESGQQLTMYVGIDPTATYVHLGHATNYIILKRFHELGHKIIVLVGDFTAKIGDPSDKNAARKRLTDEDV
;
A
#
# COMPACT_ATOMS: atom_id res chain seq x y z
N MET A 1 19.67 -0.25 -0.34
CA MET A 1 19.53 0.89 0.59
C MET A 1 19.76 0.39 2.01
N LYS A 2 20.41 1.19 2.85
CA LYS A 2 20.50 0.89 4.29
C LYS A 2 19.18 1.27 4.94
N VAL A 3 18.66 0.44 5.85
CA VAL A 3 17.46 0.77 6.62
C VAL A 3 17.79 1.88 7.61
N SER A 4 16.93 2.90 7.66
CA SER A 4 17.03 4.05 8.56
C SER A 4 16.08 3.85 9.73
N THR A 5 16.59 3.99 10.95
CA THR A 5 15.81 3.88 12.20
C THR A 5 15.58 5.26 12.85
N ASP A 6 15.50 6.31 12.03
CA ASP A 6 15.25 7.68 12.48
C ASP A 6 13.87 7.79 13.18
N PRO A 7 13.82 8.09 14.48
CA PRO A 7 12.57 8.10 15.24
C PRO A 7 11.52 9.10 14.71
N GLN A 8 11.96 10.25 14.18
CA GLN A 8 11.04 11.28 13.67
C GLN A 8 10.38 10.81 12.37
N LYS A 9 11.17 10.22 11.46
CA LYS A 9 10.66 9.68 10.19
C LYS A 9 9.77 8.46 10.41
N ILE A 10 10.11 7.61 11.38
CA ILE A 10 9.26 6.48 11.76
C ILE A 10 7.91 6.99 12.29
N GLU A 11 7.90 7.97 13.19
CA GLU A 11 6.64 8.49 13.73
C GLU A 11 5.80 9.17 12.64
N GLU A 12 6.42 9.92 11.72
CA GLU A 12 5.71 10.48 10.56
C GLU A 12 5.10 9.37 9.68
N ALA A 13 5.88 8.32 9.38
CA ALA A 13 5.42 7.19 8.59
C ALA A 13 4.28 6.40 9.25
N LEU A 14 4.11 6.49 10.57
CA LEU A 14 3.08 5.80 11.34
C LEU A 14 1.88 6.66 11.76
N SER A 15 1.86 7.96 11.41
CA SER A 15 0.81 8.89 11.86
C SER A 15 0.22 9.71 10.73
N ARG A 16 1.04 10.15 9.77
CA ARG A 16 0.57 11.07 8.74
C ARG A 16 -0.23 10.34 7.68
N SER A 17 -1.48 10.75 7.47
CA SER A 17 -2.39 10.16 6.47
C SER A 17 -2.74 8.69 6.73
N ILE A 18 -2.60 8.23 7.98
CA ILE A 18 -2.96 6.90 8.42
C ILE A 18 -4.12 7.05 9.40
N ASP A 19 -5.19 6.30 9.16
CA ASP A 19 -6.33 6.22 10.06
C ASP A 19 -6.03 5.25 11.21
N THR A 20 -5.84 3.97 10.88
CA THR A 20 -5.64 2.90 11.87
C THR A 20 -4.56 1.92 11.40
N ILE A 21 -3.75 1.40 12.34
CA ILE A 21 -2.75 0.35 12.10
C ILE A 21 -3.15 -0.90 12.88
N TYR A 22 -3.33 -2.01 12.17
CA TYR A 22 -3.65 -3.31 12.74
C TYR A 22 -2.45 -4.27 12.68
N PRO A 23 -2.35 -5.25 13.59
CA PRO A 23 -3.19 -5.42 14.77
C PRO A 23 -2.84 -4.44 15.91
N LYS A 24 -1.58 -3.97 15.98
CA LYS A 24 -1.09 -3.02 16.99
C LYS A 24 -0.02 -2.11 16.41
N LYS A 25 -0.14 -0.79 16.61
CA LYS A 25 0.83 0.21 16.13
C LYS A 25 2.20 0.05 16.78
N GLU A 26 2.23 -0.29 18.07
CA GLU A 26 3.46 -0.38 18.87
C GLU A 26 4.37 -1.51 18.41
N ASP A 27 3.79 -2.65 18.04
CA ASP A 27 4.56 -3.80 17.55
C ASP A 27 5.15 -3.51 16.17
N PHE A 28 4.40 -2.84 15.30
CA PHE A 28 4.91 -2.40 14.01
C PHE A 28 6.04 -1.36 14.17
N LYS A 29 5.90 -0.41 15.11
CA LYS A 29 6.96 0.55 15.44
C LYS A 29 8.26 -0.14 15.87
N LYS A 30 8.19 -1.12 16.78
CA LYS A 30 9.36 -1.90 17.22
C LYS A 30 10.05 -2.62 16.06
N LEU A 31 9.27 -3.15 15.10
CA LEU A 31 9.84 -3.78 13.90
C LEU A 31 10.61 -2.79 13.04
N LEU A 32 10.10 -1.57 12.86
CA LEU A 32 10.81 -0.51 12.12
C LEU A 32 12.09 -0.07 12.85
N GLU A 33 12.04 0.04 14.18
CA GLU A 33 13.19 0.42 15.01
C GLU A 33 14.28 -0.68 15.09
N SER A 34 13.92 -1.94 14.83
CA SER A 34 14.87 -3.06 14.84
C SER A 34 15.96 -2.97 13.76
N GLY A 35 15.76 -2.13 12.73
CA GLY A 35 16.64 -2.03 11.57
C GLY A 35 16.48 -3.17 10.56
N GLN A 36 15.55 -4.11 10.78
CA GLN A 36 15.22 -5.14 9.80
C GLN A 36 14.59 -4.51 8.56
N GLN A 37 15.04 -4.94 7.37
CA GLN A 37 14.38 -4.55 6.13
C GLN A 37 13.06 -5.31 5.99
N LEU A 38 11.95 -4.60 6.19
CA LEU A 38 10.61 -5.10 5.92
C LEU A 38 10.28 -5.03 4.42
N THR A 39 9.43 -5.94 3.97
CA THR A 39 8.80 -5.91 2.64
C THR A 39 7.32 -5.57 2.81
N MET A 40 6.86 -4.55 2.09
CA MET A 40 5.49 -4.06 2.14
C MET A 40 4.93 -4.01 0.72
N TYR A 41 3.62 -4.14 0.57
CA TYR A 41 2.99 -4.04 -0.74
C TYR A 41 1.68 -3.23 -0.70
N VAL A 42 1.34 -2.67 -1.85
CA VAL A 42 -0.03 -2.21 -2.15
C VAL A 42 -0.50 -2.91 -3.42
N GLY A 43 -1.74 -3.38 -3.42
CA GLY A 43 -2.43 -3.88 -4.61
C GLY A 43 -3.16 -2.75 -5.33
N ILE A 44 -3.16 -2.78 -6.66
CA ILE A 44 -4.02 -1.97 -7.51
C ILE A 44 -4.61 -2.83 -8.62
N ASP A 45 -5.92 -2.77 -8.81
CA ASP A 45 -6.61 -3.43 -9.91
C ASP A 45 -6.69 -2.47 -11.11
N PRO A 46 -6.24 -2.86 -12.31
CA PRO A 46 -6.31 -2.05 -13.53
C PRO A 46 -7.75 -1.98 -14.07
N THR A 47 -8.65 -1.36 -13.31
CA THR A 47 -10.06 -1.14 -13.71
C THR A 47 -10.25 0.05 -14.65
N ALA A 48 -9.19 0.81 -14.91
CA ALA A 48 -9.11 1.92 -15.85
C ALA A 48 -7.68 2.07 -16.38
N THR A 49 -7.52 2.77 -17.51
CA THR A 49 -6.22 3.04 -18.14
C THR A 49 -5.39 4.13 -17.44
N TYR A 50 -5.89 4.68 -16.34
CA TYR A 50 -5.26 5.77 -15.60
C TYR A 50 -5.37 5.57 -14.09
N VAL A 51 -4.41 6.14 -13.36
CA VAL A 51 -4.46 6.26 -11.90
C VAL A 51 -4.95 7.67 -11.55
N HIS A 52 -6.03 7.77 -10.79
CA HIS A 52 -6.52 9.06 -10.29
C HIS A 52 -5.96 9.41 -8.90
N LEU A 53 -6.13 10.67 -8.49
CA LEU A 53 -5.59 11.23 -7.24
C LEU A 53 -5.99 10.44 -5.97
N GLY A 54 -7.14 9.77 -5.96
CA GLY A 54 -7.55 8.91 -4.85
C GLY A 54 -6.54 7.81 -4.45
N HIS A 55 -5.72 7.32 -5.39
CA HIS A 55 -4.69 6.32 -5.09
C HIS A 55 -3.40 6.94 -4.54
N ALA A 56 -3.20 8.25 -4.69
CA ALA A 56 -1.94 8.91 -4.38
C ALA A 56 -1.55 8.76 -2.90
N THR A 57 -2.53 8.78 -2.00
CA THR A 57 -2.29 8.59 -0.55
C THR A 57 -1.57 7.28 -0.25
N ASN A 58 -1.98 6.18 -0.89
CA ASN A 58 -1.34 4.87 -0.69
C ASN A 58 0.13 4.89 -1.11
N TYR A 59 0.44 5.48 -2.27
CA TYR A 59 1.80 5.59 -2.76
C TYR A 59 2.66 6.56 -1.95
N ILE A 60 2.09 7.66 -1.46
CA ILE A 60 2.78 8.61 -0.57
C ILE A 60 3.18 7.92 0.74
N ILE A 61 2.30 7.10 1.31
CA ILE A 61 2.60 6.33 2.52
C ILE A 61 3.73 5.33 2.24
N LEU A 62 3.64 4.54 1.18
CA LEU A 62 4.70 3.59 0.81
C LEU A 62 6.03 4.27 0.50
N LYS A 63 6.00 5.47 -0.10
CA LYS A 63 7.21 6.25 -0.36
C LYS A 63 7.96 6.56 0.94
N ARG A 64 7.28 6.89 2.04
CA ARG A 64 7.93 7.14 3.34
C ARG A 64 8.66 5.89 3.84
N PHE A 65 8.05 4.71 3.70
CA PHE A 65 8.71 3.45 4.04
C PHE A 65 9.86 3.11 3.10
N HIS A 66 9.75 3.44 1.81
CA HIS A 66 10.85 3.30 0.86
C HIS A 66 12.05 4.19 1.22
N GLU A 67 11.79 5.44 1.60
CA GLU A 67 12.81 6.40 2.06
C GLU A 67 13.48 5.97 3.38
N LEU A 68 12.77 5.20 4.21
CA LEU A 68 13.32 4.51 5.38
C LEU A 68 14.16 3.26 5.01
N GLY A 69 14.25 2.91 3.72
CA GLY A 69 15.06 1.81 3.21
C GLY A 69 14.34 0.47 3.13
N HIS A 70 13.01 0.44 3.31
CA HIS A 70 12.21 -0.77 3.16
C HIS A 70 11.94 -1.12 1.69
N LYS A 71 11.65 -2.40 1.46
CA LYS A 71 11.30 -2.90 0.13
C LYS A 71 9.80 -2.70 -0.11
N ILE A 72 9.47 -2.00 -1.19
CA ILE A 72 8.09 -1.78 -1.61
C ILE A 72 7.79 -2.62 -2.85
N ILE A 73 6.62 -3.25 -2.86
CA ILE A 73 6.06 -3.96 -4.00
C ILE A 73 4.75 -3.27 -4.39
N VAL A 74 4.66 -2.81 -5.63
CA VAL A 74 3.37 -2.42 -6.21
C VAL A 74 2.85 -3.61 -6.99
N LEU A 75 1.78 -4.22 -6.49
CA LEU A 75 1.17 -5.39 -7.11
C LEU A 75 0.03 -4.93 -8.03
N VAL A 76 0.15 -5.22 -9.31
CA VAL A 76 -0.94 -5.00 -10.28
C VAL A 76 -1.75 -6.28 -10.38
N GLY A 77 -3.03 -6.18 -10.03
CA GLY A 77 -3.95 -7.30 -9.96
C GLY A 77 -4.82 -7.44 -11.21
N ASP A 78 -4.23 -7.85 -12.34
CA ASP A 78 -4.96 -8.10 -13.59
C ASP A 78 -6.02 -9.21 -13.45
N PHE A 79 -5.69 -10.28 -12.73
CA PHE A 79 -6.60 -11.37 -12.44
C PHE A 79 -7.72 -10.97 -11.48
N THR A 80 -7.40 -10.23 -10.41
CA THR A 80 -8.40 -9.74 -9.45
C THR A 80 -9.34 -8.73 -10.08
N ALA A 81 -8.86 -7.91 -11.01
CA ALA A 81 -9.68 -6.99 -11.78
C ALA A 81 -10.73 -7.70 -12.65
N LYS A 82 -10.43 -8.89 -13.19
CA LYS A 82 -11.39 -9.72 -13.96
C LYS A 82 -12.50 -10.29 -13.07
N ILE A 83 -12.18 -10.67 -11.83
CA ILE A 83 -13.16 -11.17 -10.85
C ILE A 83 -14.03 -10.03 -10.32
N GLY A 84 -13.40 -8.89 -9.99
CA GLY A 84 -14.00 -7.73 -9.37
C GLY A 84 -14.07 -7.85 -7.84
N ASP A 85 -13.54 -6.83 -7.14
CA ASP A 85 -13.61 -6.74 -5.69
C ASP A 85 -15.04 -6.36 -5.19
N PRO A 86 -15.70 -7.18 -4.34
CA PRO A 86 -17.04 -6.90 -3.84
C PRO A 86 -17.09 -5.82 -2.74
N SER A 87 -15.96 -5.31 -2.27
CA SER A 87 -15.85 -4.56 -1.00
C SER A 87 -16.73 -3.30 -0.85
N ASP A 88 -17.38 -2.79 -1.91
CA ASP A 88 -17.95 -1.44 -1.85
C ASP A 88 -19.25 -1.17 -2.66
N LYS A 89 -19.88 -2.16 -3.33
CA LYS A 89 -21.04 -1.84 -4.20
C LYS A 89 -22.18 -2.85 -4.18
N ASN A 90 -23.40 -2.31 -3.99
CA ASN A 90 -24.71 -2.98 -4.07
C ASN A 90 -25.10 -3.48 -5.48
N ALA A 91 -24.20 -3.45 -6.45
CA ALA A 91 -24.44 -3.90 -7.82
C ALA A 91 -23.23 -4.71 -8.33
N ALA A 92 -23.49 -5.79 -9.07
CA ALA A 92 -22.45 -6.62 -9.67
C ALA A 92 -21.55 -5.77 -10.58
N ARG A 93 -20.23 -5.81 -10.37
CA ARG A 93 -19.27 -5.14 -11.25
C ARG A 93 -19.29 -5.78 -12.63
N LYS A 94 -19.06 -4.98 -13.67
CA LYS A 94 -18.85 -5.47 -15.04
C LYS A 94 -17.53 -6.26 -15.05
N ARG A 95 -17.58 -7.52 -15.47
CA ARG A 95 -16.36 -8.34 -15.65
C ARG A 95 -15.50 -7.74 -16.75
N LEU A 96 -14.20 -7.67 -16.52
CA LEU A 96 -13.21 -7.26 -17.51
C LEU A 96 -12.73 -8.49 -18.29
N THR A 97 -12.46 -8.30 -19.58
CA THR A 97 -11.83 -9.31 -20.44
C THR A 97 -10.32 -9.24 -20.35
N ASP A 98 -9.60 -10.18 -20.99
CA ASP A 98 -8.14 -10.15 -21.05
C ASP A 98 -7.58 -8.93 -21.80
N GLU A 99 -8.36 -8.34 -22.72
CA GLU A 99 -7.98 -7.15 -23.48
C GLU A 99 -8.20 -5.85 -22.68
N ASP A 100 -9.04 -5.90 -21.64
CA ASP A 100 -9.41 -4.73 -20.84
C ASP A 100 -8.42 -4.42 -19.70
N VAL A 101 -7.54 -5.36 -19.36
CA VAL A 101 -6.58 -5.26 -18.23
C VAL A 101 -5.13 -5.09 -18.66
#